data_AF-A0A968VQ52-F1
#
_entry.id   AF-A0A968VQ52-F1
#
_cell.length_a   1.000
_cell.length_b   1.000
_cell.length_c   1.000
_cell.angle_alpha   90.00
_cell.angle_beta   90.00
_cell.angle_gamma   90.00
#
_symmetry.space_group_name_H-M   'P 1'
#
loop_
_entity.id
_entity.type
_entity.pdbx_description
1 polymer ?
#
loop_
_entity_poly.entity_id
_entity_poly.type
_entity_poly.pdbx_seq_one_letter_code
_entity_poly.pdbx_strand_id
1 'polypeptide(L)'
;MRLAFVIQRYGADVHGGAEAHCREWAERLAQRHDVTVFTTCARDFLTWADHYAPGVERINDVIVCRFAVDAPRDMAAFDAFSAQVFGQPHDVARETEWMRRQGPYSTALLSALEQRYAEFDLFIFITYLYATTFFGLPLVAPKAVLVPTAHDEPPLRLGIFRRVFDTPRYIIYNTPSERAMLNQRLRSRRFPAARWVLA
;
A
#
# COMPACT_ATOMS: atom_id res chain seq x y z
N MET A 1 3.26 -21.44 -3.62
CA MET A 1 3.60 -20.12 -4.21
C MET A 1 4.28 -19.31 -3.13
N ARG A 2 5.19 -18.42 -3.51
CA ARG A 2 5.81 -17.42 -2.63
C ARG A 2 5.08 -16.09 -2.82
N LEU A 3 4.35 -15.67 -1.80
CA LEU A 3 3.49 -14.49 -1.83
C LEU A 3 4.06 -13.38 -0.95
N ALA A 4 4.23 -12.19 -1.50
CA ALA A 4 4.59 -11.00 -0.74
C ALA A 4 3.36 -10.13 -0.53
N PHE A 5 2.99 -9.85 0.72
CA PHE A 5 2.03 -8.80 1.06
C PHE A 5 2.80 -7.53 1.37
N VAL A 6 2.30 -6.38 0.93
CA VAL A 6 2.88 -5.07 1.23
C VAL A 6 1.82 -4.18 1.87
N ILE A 7 2.09 -3.72 3.08
CA ILE A 7 1.15 -2.91 3.87
C ILE A 7 1.89 -2.00 4.85
N GLN A 8 1.38 -0.78 5.05
CA GLN A 8 1.99 0.26 5.89
C GLN A 8 2.27 -0.19 7.32
N ARG A 9 1.39 -1.00 7.92
CA ARG A 9 1.48 -1.50 9.31
C ARG A 9 0.89 -2.90 9.39
N TYR A 10 1.48 -3.75 10.23
CA TYR A 10 1.01 -5.13 10.42
C TYR A 10 1.30 -5.60 11.86
N GLY A 11 0.32 -6.25 12.50
CA GLY A 11 0.46 -6.78 13.86
C GLY A 11 -0.90 -7.08 14.49
N ALA A 12 -0.90 -7.83 15.61
CA ALA A 12 -2.12 -8.14 16.35
C ALA A 12 -2.69 -6.91 17.09
N ASP A 13 -1.82 -5.99 17.50
CA ASP A 13 -2.12 -4.74 18.19
C ASP A 13 -2.20 -3.52 17.25
N VAL A 14 -2.24 -3.77 15.93
CA VAL A 14 -2.52 -2.77 14.90
C VAL A 14 -4.01 -2.79 14.58
N HIS A 15 -4.67 -1.66 14.84
CA HIS A 15 -6.11 -1.50 14.65
C HIS A 15 -6.39 -0.66 13.41
N GLY A 16 -7.00 -1.28 12.41
CA GLY A 16 -7.42 -0.68 11.14
C GLY A 16 -8.06 -1.74 10.24
N GLY A 17 -9.06 -1.34 9.45
CA GLY A 17 -9.83 -2.29 8.63
C GLY A 17 -8.97 -2.98 7.57
N ALA A 18 -8.10 -2.21 6.89
CA ALA A 18 -7.19 -2.73 5.88
C ALA A 18 -6.11 -3.63 6.49
N GLU A 19 -5.56 -3.26 7.63
CA GLU A 19 -4.55 -4.03 8.36
C GLU A 19 -5.12 -5.36 8.89
N ALA A 20 -6.32 -5.33 9.45
CA ALA A 20 -7.03 -6.54 9.88
C ALA A 20 -7.32 -7.47 8.70
N HIS A 21 -7.81 -6.91 7.58
CA HIS A 21 -8.10 -7.68 6.36
C HIS A 21 -6.83 -8.31 5.77
N CYS A 22 -5.73 -7.55 5.69
CA CYS A 22 -4.44 -8.06 5.24
C CYS A 22 -3.94 -9.21 6.13
N ARG A 23 -4.08 -9.07 7.45
CA ARG A 23 -3.67 -10.12 8.39
C ARG A 23 -4.48 -11.39 8.21
N GLU A 24 -5.80 -11.28 8.13
CA GLU A 24 -6.69 -12.42 7.88
C GLU A 24 -6.33 -13.16 6.58
N TRP A 25 -6.03 -12.42 5.51
CA TRP A 25 -5.62 -12.98 4.23
C TRP A 25 -4.25 -13.67 4.31
N ALA A 26 -3.25 -12.97 4.84
CA ALA A 26 -1.89 -13.49 4.96
C ALA A 26 -1.85 -14.77 5.79
N GLU A 27 -2.49 -14.79 6.95
CA GLU A 27 -2.53 -15.96 7.86
C GLU A 27 -3.26 -17.15 7.24
N ARG A 28 -4.41 -16.92 6.56
CA ARG A 28 -5.13 -18.02 5.87
C ARG A 28 -4.34 -18.58 4.70
N LEU A 29 -3.63 -17.74 3.95
CA LEU A 29 -2.83 -18.19 2.81
C LEU A 29 -1.54 -18.88 3.26
N ALA A 30 -0.97 -18.50 4.41
CA ALA A 30 0.21 -19.15 4.99
C ALA A 30 0.01 -20.64 5.27
N GLN A 31 -1.24 -21.09 5.45
CA GLN A 31 -1.56 -22.52 5.63
C GLN A 31 -1.27 -23.37 4.38
N ARG A 32 -1.10 -22.76 3.20
CA ARG A 32 -0.94 -23.47 1.92
C ARG A 32 0.17 -22.91 1.04
N HIS A 33 0.75 -21.77 1.40
CA HIS A 33 1.72 -21.01 0.61
C HIS A 33 2.77 -20.37 1.51
N ASP A 34 3.92 -20.04 0.94
CA ASP A 34 4.96 -19.30 1.67
C ASP A 34 4.61 -17.81 1.63
N VAL A 35 4.21 -17.25 2.77
CA VAL A 35 3.75 -15.86 2.86
C VAL A 35 4.77 -15.01 3.61
N THR A 36 5.17 -13.90 2.97
CA THR A 36 5.96 -12.84 3.59
C THR A 36 5.19 -11.52 3.56
N VAL A 37 5.17 -10.80 4.67
CA VAL A 37 4.63 -9.44 4.76
C VAL A 37 5.80 -8.46 4.84
N PHE A 38 5.82 -7.48 3.94
CA PHE A 38 6.68 -6.30 3.99
C PHE A 38 5.89 -5.15 4.62
N THR A 39 6.37 -4.65 5.74
CA THR A 39 5.69 -3.59 6.49
C THR A 39 6.69 -2.67 7.18
N THR A 40 6.21 -1.55 7.72
CA THR A 40 7.07 -0.66 8.49
C THR A 40 7.11 -1.06 9.97
N CYS A 41 8.02 -0.44 10.72
CA CYS A 41 8.07 -0.53 12.17
C CYS A 41 7.01 0.34 12.87
N ALA A 42 6.20 1.08 12.12
CA ALA A 42 5.16 1.94 12.68
C ALA A 42 4.00 1.13 13.26
N ARG A 43 3.48 1.60 14.40
CA ARG A 43 2.23 1.08 14.99
C ARG A 43 1.06 2.03 14.78
N ASP A 44 1.26 3.33 14.89
CA ASP A 44 0.22 4.33 14.66
C ASP A 44 0.27 4.91 13.24
N PHE A 45 -0.86 5.46 12.79
CA PHE A 45 -0.99 6.10 11.48
C PHE A 45 -0.85 7.62 11.52
N LEU A 46 -0.60 8.20 12.70
CA LEU A 46 -0.50 9.65 12.88
C LEU A 46 0.91 10.10 12.55
N THR A 47 1.89 9.54 13.23
CA THR A 47 3.30 9.94 13.09
C THR A 47 4.10 8.92 12.28
N TRP A 48 3.61 7.69 12.16
CA TRP A 48 4.39 6.57 11.65
C TRP A 48 5.70 6.32 12.41
N ALA A 49 5.84 6.84 13.62
CA ALA A 49 7.06 6.65 14.40
C ALA A 49 7.27 5.14 14.64
N ASP A 50 8.53 4.73 14.55
CA ASP A 50 8.90 3.35 14.78
C ASP A 50 8.53 2.95 16.22
N HIS A 51 7.76 1.87 16.33
CA HIS A 51 7.37 1.27 17.60
C HIS A 51 7.98 -0.12 17.75
N TYR A 52 8.00 -0.90 16.67
CA TYR A 52 8.62 -2.22 16.62
C TYR A 52 10.10 -2.11 16.23
N ALA A 53 10.90 -3.11 16.63
CA ALA A 53 12.26 -3.22 16.12
C ALA A 53 12.26 -3.61 14.62
N PRO A 54 13.18 -3.05 13.82
CA PRO A 54 13.37 -3.52 12.44
C PRO A 54 13.90 -4.95 12.44
N GLY A 55 13.56 -5.70 11.39
CA GLY A 55 14.04 -7.07 11.21
C GLY A 55 12.96 -8.03 10.75
N VAL A 56 13.26 -9.32 10.89
CA VAL A 56 12.37 -10.40 10.48
C VAL A 56 11.84 -11.11 11.71
N GLU A 57 10.53 -11.28 11.78
CA GLU A 57 9.86 -12.10 12.79
C GLU A 57 8.86 -13.05 12.14
N ARG A 58 8.29 -13.96 12.92
CA ARG A 58 7.24 -14.86 12.46
C ARG A 58 6.01 -14.74 13.34
N ILE A 59 4.87 -14.44 12.73
CA ILE A 59 3.56 -14.28 13.39
C ILE A 59 2.58 -15.23 12.70
N ASN A 60 2.02 -16.20 13.43
CA ASN A 60 1.01 -17.13 12.90
C ASN A 60 1.39 -17.73 11.53
N ASP A 61 2.63 -18.24 11.43
CA ASP A 61 3.24 -18.81 10.21
C ASP A 61 3.48 -17.85 9.03
N VAL A 62 3.23 -16.56 9.22
CA VAL A 62 3.60 -15.48 8.30
C VAL A 62 5.00 -14.95 8.65
N ILE A 63 5.91 -14.88 7.68
CA ILE A 63 7.17 -14.15 7.83
C ILE A 63 6.87 -12.66 7.73
N VAL A 64 7.23 -11.87 8.75
CA VAL A 64 7.02 -10.41 8.75
C VAL A 64 8.36 -9.72 8.71
N CYS A 65 8.62 -8.98 7.63
CA CYS A 65 9.80 -8.13 7.47
C CYS A 65 9.42 -6.68 7.79
N ARG A 66 9.97 -6.15 8.88
CA ARG A 66 9.77 -4.78 9.34
C ARG A 66 10.95 -3.90 8.98
N PHE A 67 10.62 -2.72 8.46
CA PHE A 67 11.59 -1.72 8.08
C PHE A 67 11.30 -0.40 8.80
N ALA A 68 12.34 0.21 9.36
CA ALA A 68 12.26 1.54 9.94
C ALA A 68 11.75 2.55 8.91
N VAL A 69 10.96 3.53 9.35
CA VAL A 69 10.64 4.69 8.51
C VAL A 69 11.86 5.61 8.41
N ASP A 70 12.02 6.29 7.28
CA ASP A 70 13.15 7.22 7.09
C ASP A 70 13.05 8.40 8.07
N ALA A 71 11.82 8.84 8.34
CA ALA A 71 11.49 9.84 9.36
C ALA A 71 10.01 9.71 9.78
N PRO A 72 9.66 10.00 11.05
CA PRO A 72 8.28 10.21 11.44
C PRO A 72 7.66 11.40 10.70
N ARG A 73 6.35 11.33 10.47
CA ARG A 73 5.54 12.42 9.92
C ARG A 73 5.31 13.51 10.98
N ASP A 74 5.69 14.73 10.63
CA ASP A 74 5.25 15.93 11.33
C ASP A 74 3.80 16.23 10.94
N MET A 75 2.87 16.02 11.87
CA MET A 75 1.43 16.21 11.64
C MET A 75 1.08 17.66 11.29
N ALA A 76 1.64 18.65 12.00
CA ALA A 76 1.29 20.05 11.77
C ALA A 76 1.78 20.51 10.39
N ALA A 77 3.01 20.14 10.03
CA ALA A 77 3.55 20.44 8.71
C ALA A 77 2.79 19.69 7.59
N PHE A 78 2.39 18.44 7.85
CA PHE A 78 1.64 17.64 6.89
C PHE A 78 0.21 18.17 6.66
N ASP A 79 -0.50 18.56 7.72
CA ASP A 79 -1.85 19.11 7.61
C ASP A 79 -1.84 20.45 6.85
N ALA A 80 -0.89 21.33 7.18
CA ALA A 80 -0.70 22.58 6.45
C ALA A 80 -0.38 22.34 4.96
N PHE A 81 0.44 21.35 4.65
CA PHE A 81 0.78 20.99 3.27
C PHE A 81 -0.41 20.37 2.54
N SER A 82 -1.18 19.50 3.20
CA SER A 82 -2.40 18.88 2.68
C SER A 82 -3.45 19.92 2.34
N ALA A 83 -3.65 20.92 3.19
CA ALA A 83 -4.58 22.03 2.92
C ALA A 83 -4.19 22.81 1.66
N GLN A 84 -2.89 23.00 1.40
CA GLN A 84 -2.43 23.63 0.16
C GLN A 84 -2.67 22.74 -1.06
N VAL A 85 -2.32 21.45 -0.99
CA VAL A 85 -2.47 20.51 -2.10
C VAL A 85 -3.94 20.32 -2.47
N PHE A 86 -4.84 20.18 -1.48
CA PHE A 86 -6.26 19.99 -1.77
C PHE A 86 -7.02 21.28 -2.08
N GLY A 87 -6.52 22.45 -1.63
CA GLY A 87 -7.22 23.73 -1.74
C GLY A 87 -6.76 24.62 -2.88
N GLN A 88 -5.62 24.35 -3.52
CA GLN A 88 -5.02 25.24 -4.53
C GLN A 88 -4.58 24.46 -5.77
N PRO A 89 -4.51 25.11 -6.95
CA PRO A 89 -3.84 24.54 -8.13
C PRO A 89 -2.39 24.18 -7.80
N HIS A 90 -1.95 23.02 -8.27
CA HIS A 90 -0.62 22.48 -8.00
C HIS A 90 -0.19 21.55 -9.15
N ASP A 91 1.07 21.12 -9.12
CA ASP A 91 1.65 20.21 -10.10
C ASP A 91 1.85 18.79 -9.53
N VAL A 92 2.21 17.86 -10.42
CA VAL A 92 2.48 16.45 -10.07
C VAL A 92 3.64 16.32 -9.08
N ALA A 93 4.61 17.24 -9.12
CA ALA A 93 5.72 17.24 -8.19
C ALA A 93 5.24 17.49 -6.75
N ARG A 94 4.32 18.46 -6.55
CA ARG A 94 3.67 18.67 -5.25
C ARG A 94 2.85 17.48 -4.78
N GLU A 95 2.10 16.82 -5.67
CA GLU A 95 1.35 15.61 -5.30
C GLU A 95 2.29 14.48 -4.86
N THR A 96 3.41 14.30 -5.57
CA THR A 96 4.42 13.27 -5.24
C THR A 96 5.10 13.57 -3.91
N GLU A 97 5.41 14.83 -3.63
CA GLU A 97 5.91 15.27 -2.33
C GLU A 97 4.86 15.07 -1.22
N TRP A 98 3.58 15.33 -1.52
CA TRP A 98 2.49 15.07 -0.59
C TRP A 98 2.45 13.59 -0.22
N MET A 99 2.58 12.69 -1.20
CA MET A 99 2.62 11.26 -0.96
C MET A 99 3.82 10.84 -0.10
N ARG A 100 5.00 11.41 -0.35
CA ARG A 100 6.18 11.16 0.47
C ARG A 100 5.95 11.59 1.94
N ARG A 101 5.33 12.75 2.16
CA ARG A 101 5.00 13.25 3.51
C ARG A 101 3.84 12.51 4.17
N GLN A 102 2.87 12.05 3.39
CA GLN A 102 1.76 11.21 3.87
C GLN A 102 2.32 9.94 4.51
N GLY A 103 3.32 9.35 3.88
CA GLY A 103 4.07 8.22 4.42
C GLY A 103 3.22 6.94 4.57
N PRO A 104 3.69 5.99 5.38
CA PRO A 104 5.06 5.94 5.89
C PRO A 104 6.06 5.71 4.74
N TYR A 105 7.12 6.52 4.68
CA TYR A 105 8.17 6.38 3.68
C TYR A 105 9.36 5.63 4.29
N SER A 106 9.76 4.52 3.67
CA SER A 106 10.90 3.70 4.09
C SER A 106 11.71 3.31 2.87
N THR A 107 12.88 3.90 2.71
CA THR A 107 13.79 3.57 1.62
C THR A 107 14.23 2.11 1.70
N ALA A 108 14.48 1.60 2.92
CA ALA A 108 14.86 0.21 3.15
C ALA A 108 13.77 -0.79 2.70
N LEU A 109 12.49 -0.50 2.97
CA LEU A 109 11.38 -1.33 2.49
C LEU A 109 11.34 -1.36 0.96
N LEU A 110 11.41 -0.19 0.31
CA LEU A 110 11.36 -0.08 -1.14
C LEU A 110 12.53 -0.83 -1.80
N SER A 111 13.74 -0.66 -1.27
CA SER A 111 14.92 -1.42 -1.72
C SER A 111 14.74 -2.92 -1.54
N ALA A 112 14.14 -3.36 -0.43
CA ALA A 112 13.90 -4.78 -0.19
C ALA A 112 12.89 -5.38 -1.19
N LEU A 113 11.85 -4.64 -1.58
CA LEU A 113 10.89 -5.10 -2.60
C LEU A 113 11.58 -5.33 -3.96
N GLU A 114 12.41 -4.38 -4.38
CA GLU A 114 13.14 -4.46 -5.65
C GLU A 114 14.17 -5.59 -5.64
N GLN A 115 15.01 -5.65 -4.61
CA GLN A 115 16.07 -6.66 -4.49
C GLN A 115 15.52 -8.09 -4.40
N ARG A 116 14.36 -8.26 -3.77
CA ARG A 116 13.73 -9.57 -3.56
C ARG A 116 12.68 -9.90 -4.62
N TYR A 117 12.61 -9.13 -5.72
CA TYR A 117 11.62 -9.33 -6.78
C TYR A 117 11.58 -10.76 -7.34
N ALA A 118 12.73 -11.41 -7.48
CA ALA A 118 12.83 -12.77 -8.00
C ALA A 118 12.35 -13.86 -7.02
N GLU A 119 12.26 -13.56 -5.73
CA GLU A 119 11.85 -14.50 -4.69
C GLU A 119 10.35 -14.74 -4.67
N PHE A 120 9.53 -13.83 -5.20
CA PHE A 120 8.09 -13.92 -5.08
C PHE A 120 7.42 -14.19 -6.43
N ASP A 121 6.33 -14.94 -6.40
CA ASP A 121 5.47 -15.17 -7.57
C ASP A 121 4.51 -14.00 -7.76
N LEU A 122 4.05 -13.39 -6.65
CA LEU A 122 3.12 -12.25 -6.62
C LEU A 122 3.43 -11.30 -5.46
N PHE A 123 3.20 -10.01 -5.70
CA PHE A 123 3.21 -8.95 -4.70
C PHE A 123 1.80 -8.38 -4.57
N ILE A 124 1.20 -8.46 -3.39
CA ILE A 124 -0.16 -8.02 -3.08
C ILE A 124 -0.05 -6.75 -2.24
N PHE A 125 -0.31 -5.61 -2.84
CA PHE A 125 -0.33 -4.31 -2.17
C PHE A 125 -1.72 -4.05 -1.60
N ILE A 126 -1.78 -3.78 -0.30
CA ILE A 126 -3.02 -3.41 0.39
C ILE A 126 -2.99 -1.90 0.63
N THR A 127 -4.12 -1.25 0.32
CA THR A 127 -4.32 0.21 0.35
C THR A 127 -3.59 0.97 -0.75
N TYR A 128 -4.31 1.85 -1.47
CA TYR A 128 -3.73 2.70 -2.50
C TYR A 128 -3.01 3.95 -1.92
N LEU A 129 -3.43 4.38 -0.73
CA LEU A 129 -3.21 5.74 -0.19
C LEU A 129 -1.80 5.99 0.39
N TYR A 130 -1.02 4.96 0.66
CA TYR A 130 0.25 5.10 1.37
C TYR A 130 1.48 4.96 0.48
N ALA A 131 2.57 5.57 0.92
CA ALA A 131 3.84 5.61 0.21
C ALA A 131 4.39 4.21 -0.11
N THR A 132 4.15 3.22 0.76
CA THR A 132 4.52 1.82 0.53
C THR A 132 3.93 1.28 -0.78
N THR A 133 2.68 1.62 -1.09
CA THR A 133 2.02 1.20 -2.34
C THR A 133 2.40 2.10 -3.49
N PHE A 134 2.33 3.42 -3.31
CA PHE A 134 2.59 4.38 -4.39
C PHE A 134 4.00 4.21 -4.99
N PHE A 135 5.02 4.10 -4.14
CA PHE A 135 6.41 3.94 -4.58
C PHE A 135 6.80 2.47 -4.77
N GLY A 136 6.22 1.54 -4.01
CA GLY A 136 6.62 0.13 -4.07
C GLY A 136 6.02 -0.63 -5.25
N LEU A 137 4.76 -0.36 -5.61
CA LEU A 137 4.06 -1.11 -6.66
C LEU A 137 4.78 -1.02 -8.02
N PRO A 138 5.23 0.16 -8.50
CA PRO A 138 5.96 0.26 -9.76
C PRO A 138 7.25 -0.56 -9.82
N LEU A 139 7.93 -0.79 -8.69
CA LEU A 139 9.20 -1.54 -8.62
C LEU A 139 9.01 -3.02 -8.96
N VAL A 140 7.80 -3.56 -8.75
CA VAL A 140 7.47 -4.98 -8.92
C VAL A 140 6.27 -5.20 -9.84
N ALA A 141 5.96 -4.21 -10.69
CA ALA A 141 4.74 -4.11 -11.49
C ALA A 141 4.32 -5.39 -12.23
N PRO A 142 5.23 -6.17 -12.88
CA PRO A 142 4.80 -7.37 -13.61
C PRO A 142 4.19 -8.47 -12.72
N LYS A 143 4.46 -8.43 -11.42
CA LYS A 143 3.94 -9.37 -10.41
C LYS A 143 2.99 -8.71 -9.41
N ALA A 144 2.65 -7.43 -9.60
CA ALA A 144 1.87 -6.66 -8.66
C ALA A 144 0.36 -6.89 -8.80
N VAL A 145 -0.30 -7.03 -7.66
CA VAL A 145 -1.75 -7.04 -7.47
C VAL A 145 -2.09 -5.95 -6.45
N LEU A 146 -3.16 -5.20 -6.69
CA LEU A 146 -3.61 -4.13 -5.80
C LEU A 146 -4.96 -4.48 -5.18
N VAL A 147 -5.05 -4.37 -3.85
CA VAL A 147 -6.31 -4.29 -3.09
C VAL A 147 -6.46 -2.82 -2.65
N PRO A 148 -7.24 -1.99 -3.36
CA PRO A 148 -7.18 -0.55 -3.20
C PRO A 148 -7.61 -0.03 -1.83
N THR A 149 -8.65 -0.62 -1.24
CA THR A 149 -9.34 -0.09 -0.05
C THR A 149 -9.71 1.39 -0.22
N ALA A 150 -10.21 1.78 -1.39
CA ALA A 150 -10.45 3.17 -1.75
C ALA A 150 -11.80 3.69 -1.24
N HIS A 151 -11.82 4.96 -0.84
CA HIS A 151 -12.99 5.71 -0.40
C HIS A 151 -13.16 7.00 -1.22
N ASP A 152 -14.34 7.64 -1.17
CA ASP A 152 -14.49 8.97 -1.77
C ASP A 152 -13.90 10.04 -0.87
N GLU A 153 -12.60 10.27 -1.01
CA GLU A 153 -11.80 11.18 -0.19
C GLU A 153 -10.96 12.13 -1.06
N PRO A 154 -10.51 13.30 -0.54
CA PRO A 154 -9.71 14.24 -1.30
C PRO A 154 -8.46 13.65 -1.97
N PRO A 155 -7.65 12.79 -1.29
CA PRO A 155 -6.51 12.13 -1.92
C PRO A 155 -6.84 11.38 -3.22
N LEU A 156 -7.99 10.71 -3.32
CA LEU A 156 -8.39 9.96 -4.51
C LEU A 156 -8.52 10.84 -5.78
N ARG A 157 -8.60 12.17 -5.61
CA ARG A 157 -8.66 13.14 -6.72
C ARG A 157 -7.29 13.54 -7.25
N LEU A 158 -6.20 13.21 -6.54
CA LEU A 158 -4.84 13.53 -6.98
C LEU A 158 -4.47 12.73 -8.23
N GLY A 159 -3.86 13.41 -9.20
CA GLY A 159 -3.48 12.84 -10.50
C GLY A 159 -2.47 11.69 -10.40
N ILE A 160 -1.57 11.73 -9.40
CA ILE A 160 -0.55 10.72 -9.13
C ILE A 160 -1.13 9.30 -8.97
N PHE A 161 -2.34 9.16 -8.42
CA PHE A 161 -2.92 7.84 -8.18
C PHE A 161 -3.40 7.13 -9.43
N ARG A 162 -3.58 7.87 -10.55
CA ARG A 162 -3.88 7.25 -11.83
C ARG A 162 -2.84 6.19 -12.20
N ARG A 163 -1.56 6.48 -11.98
CA ARG A 163 -0.48 5.52 -12.22
C ARG A 163 -0.59 4.28 -11.31
N VAL A 164 -0.97 4.46 -10.05
CA VAL A 164 -1.15 3.33 -9.10
C VAL A 164 -2.24 2.38 -9.58
N PHE A 165 -3.33 2.88 -10.14
CA PHE A 165 -4.41 2.05 -10.65
C PHE A 165 -4.15 1.47 -12.06
N ASP A 166 -3.30 2.12 -12.86
CA ASP A 166 -2.99 1.67 -14.23
C ASP A 166 -1.82 0.64 -14.28
N THR A 167 -1.04 0.52 -13.20
CA THR A 167 0.19 -0.31 -13.16
C THR A 167 0.01 -1.80 -12.80
N PRO A 168 -0.82 -2.21 -11.83
CA PRO A 168 -0.84 -3.59 -11.36
C PRO A 168 -1.46 -4.53 -12.40
N ARG A 169 -1.05 -5.81 -12.36
CA ARG A 169 -1.58 -6.87 -13.21
C ARG A 169 -3.06 -7.15 -12.92
N TYR A 170 -3.45 -7.07 -11.65
CA TYR A 170 -4.81 -7.29 -11.18
C TYR A 170 -5.17 -6.29 -10.09
N ILE A 171 -6.45 -5.91 -10.05
CA ILE A 171 -7.05 -5.16 -8.96
C ILE A 171 -8.15 -6.03 -8.34
N ILE A 172 -8.09 -6.22 -7.03
CA ILE A 172 -9.10 -6.92 -6.25
C ILE A 172 -9.87 -5.87 -5.46
N TYR A 173 -11.19 -5.80 -5.70
CA TYR A 173 -12.07 -4.86 -5.00
C TYR A 173 -12.71 -5.55 -3.79
N ASN A 174 -12.76 -4.86 -2.67
CA ASN A 174 -13.43 -5.33 -1.46
C ASN A 174 -14.95 -5.31 -1.61
N THR A 175 -15.49 -4.39 -2.40
CA THR A 175 -16.95 -4.25 -2.59
C THR A 175 -17.33 -3.88 -4.03
N PRO A 176 -18.56 -4.22 -4.46
CA PRO A 176 -19.11 -3.72 -5.73
C PRO A 176 -19.15 -2.19 -5.82
N SER A 177 -19.37 -1.50 -4.68
CA SER A 177 -19.43 -0.04 -4.61
C SER A 177 -18.06 0.60 -4.83
N GLU A 178 -17.00 0.08 -4.19
CA GLU A 178 -15.62 0.50 -4.43
C GLU A 178 -15.24 0.34 -5.90
N ARG A 179 -15.59 -0.82 -6.49
CA ARG A 179 -15.39 -1.08 -7.92
C ARG A 179 -16.12 -0.06 -8.79
N ALA A 180 -17.39 0.22 -8.50
CA ALA A 180 -18.17 1.18 -9.28
C ALA A 180 -17.56 2.59 -9.22
N MET A 181 -17.15 3.03 -8.04
CA MET A 181 -16.49 4.32 -7.81
C MET A 181 -15.17 4.43 -8.58
N LEU A 182 -14.28 3.45 -8.43
CA LEU A 182 -12.98 3.45 -9.13
C LEU A 182 -13.17 3.36 -10.65
N ASN A 183 -14.07 2.50 -11.13
CA ASN A 183 -14.36 2.40 -12.56
C ASN A 183 -14.95 3.70 -13.13
N GLN A 184 -15.77 4.44 -12.38
CA GLN A 184 -16.30 5.74 -12.81
C GLN A 184 -15.19 6.79 -12.94
N ARG A 185 -14.20 6.77 -12.04
CA ARG A 185 -13.08 7.71 -12.05
C ARG A 185 -12.00 7.34 -13.08
N LEU A 186 -11.82 6.05 -13.36
CA LEU A 186 -10.78 5.52 -14.25
C LEU A 186 -11.26 5.24 -15.69
N ARG A 187 -12.44 5.73 -16.09
CA ARG A 187 -13.15 5.42 -17.37
C ARG A 187 -12.35 5.57 -18.68
N SER A 188 -11.13 6.08 -18.67
CA SER A 188 -10.31 6.26 -19.86
C SER A 188 -9.67 4.99 -20.45
N ARG A 189 -9.89 3.78 -19.91
CA ARG A 189 -9.56 2.53 -20.65
C ARG A 189 -10.27 1.28 -20.13
N ARG A 190 -10.74 0.47 -21.08
CA ARG A 190 -11.08 -0.95 -20.89
C ARG A 190 -9.79 -1.67 -20.47
N PHE A 191 -9.74 -2.14 -19.23
CA PHE A 191 -8.68 -3.04 -18.77
C PHE A 191 -8.60 -4.26 -19.71
N PRO A 192 -7.41 -4.68 -20.18
CA PRO A 192 -7.24 -6.00 -20.76
C PRO A 192 -7.43 -7.00 -19.61
N ALA A 193 -8.68 -7.47 -19.45
CA ALA A 193 -9.11 -8.52 -18.53
C ALA A 193 -8.17 -8.76 -17.33
N ALA A 194 -8.18 -7.84 -16.37
CA ALA A 194 -7.82 -8.23 -15.02
C ALA A 194 -8.73 -9.43 -14.69
N ARG A 195 -8.16 -10.62 -14.48
CA ARG A 195 -8.91 -11.83 -14.16
C ARG A 195 -9.56 -11.58 -12.81
N TRP A 196 -10.88 -11.45 -12.88
CA TRP A 196 -11.74 -10.94 -11.83
C TRP A 196 -11.82 -11.93 -10.68
N VAL A 197 -11.56 -11.46 -9.46
CA VAL A 197 -11.86 -12.20 -8.24
C VAL A 197 -12.49 -11.19 -7.28
N LEU A 198 -13.75 -11.44 -6.91
CA LEU A 198 -14.31 -10.84 -5.69
C LEU A 198 -13.61 -11.53 -4.53
N ALA A 199 -13.18 -10.75 -3.54
CA ALA A 199 -12.70 -11.25 -2.26
C ALA A 199 -13.69 -12.25 -1.63
#